data_AF-A0A7L3MYM7-F1
#
_entry.id   AF-A0A7L3MYM7-F1
#
_cell.length_a   1.000
_cell.length_b   1.000
_cell.length_c   1.000
_cell.angle_alpha   90.00
_cell.angle_beta   90.00
_cell.angle_gamma   90.00
#
_symmetry.space_group_name_H-M   'P 1'
#
loop_
_entity.id
_entity.type
_entity.pdbx_description
1 polymer ?
#
loop_
_entity_poly.entity_id
_entity_poly.type
_entity_poly.pdbx_seq_one_letter_code
_entity_poly.pdbx_strand_id
1 'polypeptide(L)'
;EPSDNASVNYVVYKGDYYVSNENIFMYKVDPETLETKEKVDWSKFIAVNGATAHPHYESDGTTYNMGNSYGKNGSRYNILQVPPQKSNCTDTLEGVKVLCSIAPMNQMKPSYYHSFGMSENYIIFIEQPIKLNLLQIVTSKLRGKAIFDGISWEPQFNTYFHVVNKHTGEVLPGQWYSKPFASFHQINAFEDHGCVVLDLCCQDDGTTLATYKLQNLRRSGEALDQIYDSISRAFPRRFVLPLHVNSDTPVGKDLNPLPYTLARAVKDADGKVWCTHENLYSDDFEKFGGLEFPQINYSRCNGRKYRYFYGCGFRHLVGDSLVKVDIETKNFKVWQEDGCYPSEPVFVPVPNAMAEDSGVILSVVVSPTENQSAFLLVLDAETFRELGRAEVAVQMPYGFHGIFTS
;
A
#
# COMPACT_ATOMS: atom_id res chain seq x y z
N GLU A 1 10.98 21.17 13.71
CA GLU A 1 9.97 21.11 12.63
C GLU A 1 9.69 19.64 12.28
N PRO A 2 8.60 19.29 11.58
CA PRO A 2 8.46 17.96 10.98
C PRO A 2 9.65 17.69 10.05
N SER A 3 10.07 16.43 9.91
CA SER A 3 11.04 16.06 8.88
C SER A 3 10.49 16.42 7.50
N ASP A 4 11.35 16.71 6.54
CA ASP A 4 11.01 16.91 5.13
C ASP A 4 11.74 15.90 4.23
N ASN A 5 12.27 14.82 4.80
CA ASN A 5 12.95 13.77 4.03
C ASN A 5 11.96 12.95 3.19
N ALA A 6 11.73 13.35 1.95
CA ALA A 6 10.81 12.75 1.00
C ALA A 6 11.43 11.53 0.28
N SER A 7 11.61 10.43 1.00
CA SER A 7 12.40 9.25 0.56
C SER A 7 11.57 8.00 0.25
N VAL A 8 10.24 8.08 0.24
CA VAL A 8 9.38 6.89 0.12
C VAL A 8 8.97 6.64 -1.33
N ASN A 9 8.36 7.61 -2.00
CA ASN A 9 7.78 7.39 -3.32
C ASN A 9 7.83 8.63 -4.21
N TYR A 10 7.72 8.41 -5.52
CA TYR A 10 7.32 9.41 -6.50
C TYR A 10 5.78 9.40 -6.63
N VAL A 11 5.16 10.56 -6.47
CA VAL A 11 3.71 10.73 -6.58
C VAL A 11 3.38 11.80 -7.62
N VAL A 12 2.28 11.60 -8.33
CA VAL A 12 1.80 12.53 -9.35
C VAL A 12 0.62 13.33 -8.83
N TYR A 13 0.64 14.65 -8.99
CA TYR A 13 -0.55 15.49 -8.80
C TYR A 13 -0.65 16.46 -9.97
N LYS A 14 -1.83 16.51 -10.61
CA LYS A 14 -2.08 17.40 -11.75
C LYS A 14 -1.04 17.27 -12.89
N GLY A 15 -0.49 16.07 -13.07
CA GLY A 15 0.55 15.78 -14.06
C GLY A 15 1.97 16.20 -13.68
N ASP A 16 2.19 16.82 -12.52
CA ASP A 16 3.52 17.09 -11.99
C ASP A 16 3.99 15.94 -11.09
N TYR A 17 5.30 15.72 -11.07
CA TYR A 17 5.96 14.71 -10.25
C TYR A 17 6.48 15.31 -8.95
N TYR A 18 6.27 14.59 -7.85
CA TYR A 18 6.74 14.94 -6.52
C TYR A 18 7.42 13.75 -5.88
N VAL A 19 8.50 13.98 -5.13
CA VAL A 19 8.98 12.99 -4.16
C VAL A 19 8.27 13.22 -2.83
N SER A 20 7.87 12.13 -2.17
CA SER A 20 7.01 12.18 -0.98
C SER A 20 7.41 11.15 0.09
N ASN A 21 6.82 11.33 1.26
CA ASN A 21 6.81 10.42 2.40
C ASN A 21 5.40 10.43 3.02
N GLU A 22 5.27 10.17 4.32
CA GLU A 22 3.97 10.16 5.03
C GLU A 22 3.69 11.40 5.89
N ASN A 23 4.39 12.50 5.65
CA ASN A 23 4.26 13.73 6.43
C ASN A 23 3.67 14.89 5.60
N ILE A 24 3.77 16.12 6.11
CA ILE A 24 3.12 17.29 5.53
C ILE A 24 3.86 17.88 4.32
N PHE A 25 5.13 17.52 4.12
CA PHE A 25 5.99 18.09 3.09
C PHE A 25 6.26 17.10 1.95
N MET A 26 6.25 17.63 0.73
CA MET A 26 6.72 16.93 -0.47
C MET A 26 7.50 17.91 -1.35
N TYR A 27 8.25 17.40 -2.33
CA TYR A 27 9.04 18.24 -3.23
C TYR A 27 8.70 17.95 -4.67
N LYS A 28 8.35 18.97 -5.45
CA LYS A 28 8.23 18.82 -6.89
C LYS A 28 9.61 18.59 -7.49
N VAL A 29 9.66 17.69 -8.46
CA VAL A 29 10.89 17.33 -9.15
C VAL A 29 10.70 17.41 -10.66
N ASP A 30 11.76 17.73 -11.37
CA ASP A 30 11.80 17.49 -12.82
C ASP A 30 12.03 15.99 -13.08
N PRO A 31 11.15 15.29 -13.81
CA PRO A 31 11.36 13.87 -14.11
C PRO A 31 12.51 13.64 -15.10
N GLU A 32 12.91 14.64 -15.89
CA GLU A 32 14.01 14.51 -16.87
C GLU A 32 15.37 14.84 -16.24
N THR A 33 15.44 15.92 -15.44
CA THR A 33 16.71 16.40 -14.88
C THR A 33 16.96 15.94 -13.44
N LEU A 34 15.94 15.42 -12.76
CA LEU A 34 15.92 15.10 -11.33
C LEU A 34 16.14 16.32 -10.41
N GLU A 35 16.04 17.55 -10.94
CA GLU A 35 16.20 18.77 -10.16
C GLU A 35 15.00 18.97 -9.21
N THR A 36 15.30 19.22 -7.94
CA THR A 36 14.31 19.64 -6.95
C THR A 36 13.86 21.07 -7.22
N LYS A 37 12.56 21.26 -7.47
CA LYS A 37 11.97 22.57 -7.79
C LYS A 37 11.40 23.26 -6.56
N GLU A 38 10.21 22.85 -6.13
CA GLU A 38 9.46 23.53 -5.07
C GLU A 38 9.13 22.60 -3.91
N LYS A 39 9.31 23.11 -2.69
CA LYS A 39 8.81 22.46 -1.46
C LYS A 39 7.33 22.78 -1.31
N VAL A 40 6.49 21.75 -1.33
CA VAL A 40 5.04 21.85 -1.17
C VAL A 40 4.65 21.41 0.24
N ASP A 41 3.78 22.19 0.87
CA ASP A 41 3.27 21.98 2.23
C ASP A 41 1.76 21.78 2.14
N TRP A 42 1.30 20.56 2.42
CA TRP A 42 -0.12 20.20 2.40
C TRP A 42 -0.99 21.14 3.24
N SER A 43 -0.46 21.65 4.36
CA SER A 43 -1.23 22.47 5.31
C SER A 43 -1.62 23.84 4.76
N LYS A 44 -0.97 24.30 3.68
CA LYS A 44 -1.33 25.53 2.97
C LYS A 44 -2.60 25.39 2.13
N PHE A 45 -2.98 24.16 1.79
CA PHE A 45 -4.09 23.87 0.88
C PHE A 45 -5.24 23.16 1.57
N ILE A 46 -4.95 22.30 2.54
CA ILE A 46 -5.96 21.51 3.24
C ILE A 46 -5.54 21.20 4.69
N ALA A 47 -6.53 21.15 5.58
CA ALA A 47 -6.29 20.96 7.02
C ALA A 47 -5.96 19.49 7.37
N VAL A 48 -4.75 19.05 7.02
CA VAL A 48 -4.18 17.74 7.36
C VAL A 48 -2.81 17.89 8.05
N ASN A 49 -2.33 16.81 8.64
CA ASN A 49 -1.03 16.69 9.30
C ASN A 49 -0.01 15.87 8.48
N GLY A 50 -0.47 15.24 7.41
CA GLY A 50 0.29 14.46 6.45
C GLY A 50 -0.65 13.74 5.51
N ALA A 51 -0.11 13.21 4.42
CA ALA A 51 -0.81 12.34 3.48
C ALA A 51 0.05 11.11 3.18
N THR A 52 -0.54 10.02 2.72
CA THR A 52 0.26 8.82 2.39
C THR A 52 1.14 9.05 1.17
N ALA A 53 2.17 8.21 1.02
CA ALA A 53 2.99 8.12 -0.18
C ALA A 53 2.34 7.25 -1.29
N HIS A 54 1.10 6.78 -1.09
CA HIS A 54 0.38 5.87 -1.98
C HIS A 54 -0.98 6.44 -2.42
N PRO A 55 -1.00 7.60 -3.11
CA PRO A 55 -2.24 8.06 -3.73
C PRO A 55 -2.68 7.13 -4.85
N HIS A 56 -3.99 7.12 -5.12
CA HIS A 56 -4.56 6.48 -6.30
C HIS A 56 -4.86 7.50 -7.40
N TYR A 57 -4.77 7.04 -8.65
CA TYR A 57 -4.95 7.85 -9.84
C TYR A 57 -6.11 7.34 -10.69
N GLU A 58 -6.96 8.27 -11.14
CA GLU A 58 -7.98 8.03 -12.16
C GLU A 58 -7.44 8.33 -13.56
N SER A 59 -8.07 7.74 -14.58
CA SER A 59 -7.70 7.97 -15.97
C SER A 59 -7.90 9.41 -16.44
N ASP A 60 -8.76 10.17 -15.77
CA ASP A 60 -8.97 11.60 -16.05
C ASP A 60 -7.92 12.51 -15.39
N GLY A 61 -7.00 11.95 -14.59
CA GLY A 61 -5.98 12.65 -13.82
C GLY A 61 -6.39 13.01 -12.39
N THR A 62 -7.63 12.73 -11.98
CA THR A 62 -8.07 12.93 -10.59
C THR A 62 -7.23 12.06 -9.68
N THR A 63 -6.75 12.64 -8.58
CA THR A 63 -5.93 11.91 -7.61
C THR A 63 -6.64 11.83 -6.27
N TYR A 64 -6.69 10.63 -5.69
CA TYR A 64 -7.18 10.39 -4.35
C TYR A 64 -6.03 10.06 -3.42
N ASN A 65 -6.04 10.60 -2.20
CA ASN A 65 -5.09 10.23 -1.17
C ASN A 65 -5.78 10.23 0.20
N MET A 66 -5.13 9.70 1.22
CA MET A 66 -5.59 9.74 2.59
C MET A 66 -4.64 10.54 3.47
N GLY A 67 -5.19 11.37 4.35
CA GLY A 67 -4.43 12.18 5.29
C GLY A 67 -5.11 12.32 6.65
N ASN A 68 -4.31 12.46 7.70
CA ASN A 68 -4.82 12.59 9.07
C ASN A 68 -5.01 14.05 9.45
N SER A 69 -6.00 14.35 10.28
CA SER A 69 -6.08 15.64 10.96
C SER A 69 -6.25 15.46 12.47
N TYR A 70 -5.50 16.24 13.25
CA TYR A 70 -5.50 16.23 14.71
C TYR A 70 -5.91 17.61 15.20
N GLY A 71 -7.11 17.73 15.77
CA GLY A 71 -7.65 19.01 16.20
C GLY A 71 -8.38 18.95 17.54
N LYS A 72 -9.01 20.08 17.90
CA LYS A 72 -9.82 20.20 19.13
C LYS A 72 -10.98 19.19 19.19
N ASN A 73 -11.45 18.75 18.03
CA ASN A 73 -12.56 17.79 17.88
C ASN A 73 -12.08 16.33 17.73
N GLY A 74 -10.84 16.04 18.15
CA GLY A 74 -10.22 14.73 18.05
C GLY A 74 -9.44 14.52 16.75
N SER A 75 -9.10 13.26 16.50
CA SER A 75 -8.42 12.82 15.27
C SER A 75 -9.44 12.40 14.20
N ARG A 76 -9.09 12.60 12.93
CA ARG A 76 -9.89 12.19 11.77
C ARG A 76 -8.99 11.63 10.67
N TYR A 77 -9.49 10.62 9.97
CA TYR A 77 -8.95 10.19 8.68
C TYR A 77 -9.69 10.94 7.58
N ASN A 78 -8.98 11.58 6.67
CA ASN A 78 -9.58 12.38 5.61
C ASN A 78 -9.22 11.76 4.27
N ILE A 79 -10.24 11.49 3.46
CA ILE A 79 -10.07 11.15 2.05
C ILE A 79 -9.96 12.46 1.29
N LEU A 80 -8.83 12.67 0.67
CA LEU A 80 -8.47 13.84 -0.12
C LEU A 80 -8.72 13.57 -1.59
N GLN A 81 -9.31 14.52 -2.28
CA GLN A 81 -9.48 14.50 -3.73
C GLN A 81 -8.80 15.74 -4.31
N VAL A 82 -7.80 15.50 -5.17
CA VAL A 82 -7.10 16.54 -5.94
C VAL A 82 -7.64 16.53 -7.36
N PRO A 83 -8.13 17.67 -7.88
CA PRO A 83 -8.68 17.74 -9.23
C PRO A 83 -7.59 17.53 -10.29
N PRO A 84 -7.95 17.04 -11.49
CA PRO A 84 -6.99 16.68 -12.53
C PRO A 84 -6.30 17.90 -13.15
N GLN A 85 -7.03 19.02 -13.28
CA GLN A 85 -6.58 20.18 -14.02
C GLN A 85 -5.85 21.20 -13.14
N LYS A 86 -4.82 21.78 -13.72
CA LYS A 86 -4.21 23.02 -13.24
C LYS A 86 -5.04 24.20 -13.73
N SER A 87 -5.32 25.14 -12.83
CA SER A 87 -5.89 26.44 -13.20
C SER A 87 -4.80 27.36 -13.74
N ASN A 88 -3.58 27.27 -13.18
CA ASN A 88 -2.39 27.98 -13.63
C ASN A 88 -1.17 27.04 -13.70
N CYS A 89 -0.14 27.42 -14.45
CA CYS A 89 1.08 26.62 -14.60
C CYS A 89 1.85 26.39 -13.28
N THR A 90 1.65 27.25 -12.28
CA THR A 90 2.24 27.18 -10.95
C THR A 90 1.40 26.39 -9.95
N ASP A 91 0.22 25.91 -10.34
CA ASP A 91 -0.62 25.13 -9.43
C ASP A 91 0.09 23.83 -9.02
N THR A 92 0.02 23.54 -7.74
CA THR A 92 0.42 22.31 -7.09
C THR A 92 -0.83 21.57 -6.63
N LEU A 93 -1.30 21.86 -5.41
CA LEU A 93 -2.43 21.21 -4.75
C LEU A 93 -3.70 22.08 -4.73
N GLU A 94 -3.70 23.25 -5.37
CA GLU A 94 -4.85 24.16 -5.39
C GLU A 94 -6.13 23.44 -5.81
N GLY A 95 -7.22 23.65 -5.09
CA GLY A 95 -8.51 22.99 -5.35
C GLY A 95 -8.63 21.58 -4.76
N VAL A 96 -7.63 21.08 -4.02
CA VAL A 96 -7.81 19.91 -3.17
C VAL A 96 -9.00 20.09 -2.21
N LYS A 97 -9.76 19.04 -2.00
CA LYS A 97 -10.86 19.00 -1.03
C LYS A 97 -10.83 17.73 -0.20
N VAL A 98 -11.40 17.80 1.00
CA VAL A 98 -11.76 16.62 1.77
C VAL A 98 -13.09 16.08 1.21
N LEU A 99 -13.04 14.92 0.57
CA LEU A 99 -14.23 14.21 0.10
C LEU A 99 -15.03 13.65 1.28
N CYS A 100 -14.33 13.06 2.25
CA CYS A 100 -14.93 12.40 3.40
C CYS A 100 -14.00 12.48 4.61
N SER A 101 -14.55 12.64 5.81
CA SER A 101 -13.84 12.55 7.07
C SER A 101 -14.40 11.42 7.93
N ILE A 102 -13.57 10.44 8.23
CA ILE A 102 -13.92 9.26 9.02
C ILE A 102 -13.43 9.46 10.46
N ALA A 103 -14.30 9.16 11.43
CA ALA A 103 -13.92 9.13 12.84
C ALA A 103 -13.19 7.81 13.16
N PRO A 104 -12.05 7.86 13.86
CA PRO A 104 -11.44 6.67 14.42
C PRO A 104 -12.36 5.98 15.42
N MET A 105 -12.30 4.66 15.46
CA MET A 105 -12.97 3.86 16.51
C MET A 105 -12.50 4.28 17.91
N ASN A 106 -11.26 4.78 18.03
CA ASN A 106 -10.74 5.42 19.23
C ASN A 106 -10.04 6.75 18.86
N GLN A 107 -10.65 7.88 19.24
CA GLN A 107 -10.15 9.21 18.89
C GLN A 107 -8.75 9.55 19.45
N MET A 108 -8.33 8.90 20.53
CA MET A 108 -7.00 9.13 21.15
C MET A 108 -5.94 8.16 20.63
N LYS A 109 -6.38 7.10 19.94
CA LYS A 109 -5.56 6.05 19.37
C LYS A 109 -6.00 5.75 17.93
N PRO A 110 -5.86 6.70 16.99
CA PRO A 110 -6.09 6.42 15.58
C PRO A 110 -5.14 5.33 15.07
N SER A 111 -5.54 4.66 14.01
CA SER A 111 -4.73 3.68 13.30
C SER A 111 -3.63 4.37 12.50
N TYR A 112 -2.46 3.77 12.50
CA TYR A 112 -1.50 3.93 11.41
C TYR A 112 -2.03 3.21 10.16
N TYR A 113 -1.82 3.81 9.01
CA TYR A 113 -2.13 3.24 7.71
C TYR A 113 -1.14 3.80 6.69
N HIS A 114 -0.79 2.97 5.72
CA HIS A 114 0.25 3.27 4.73
C HIS A 114 -0.33 3.45 3.33
N SER A 115 -1.35 2.66 3.00
CA SER A 115 -2.15 2.81 1.79
C SER A 115 -3.65 2.59 2.08
N PHE A 116 -4.47 2.64 1.04
CA PHE A 116 -5.90 2.36 1.08
C PHE A 116 -6.34 1.63 -0.19
N GLY A 117 -7.55 1.09 -0.23
CA GLY A 117 -8.11 0.48 -1.43
C GLY A 117 -8.97 1.44 -2.24
N MET A 118 -8.94 1.32 -3.57
CA MET A 118 -9.84 2.07 -4.45
C MET A 118 -10.41 1.17 -5.54
N SER A 119 -11.73 1.20 -5.67
CA SER A 119 -12.51 0.58 -6.75
C SER A 119 -13.12 1.66 -7.65
N GLU A 120 -13.89 1.27 -8.66
CA GLU A 120 -14.57 2.21 -9.56
C GLU A 120 -15.49 3.19 -8.82
N ASN A 121 -16.20 2.75 -7.80
CA ASN A 121 -17.19 3.56 -7.07
C ASN A 121 -16.89 3.72 -5.58
N TYR A 122 -15.96 2.94 -5.01
CA TYR A 122 -15.70 2.96 -3.58
C TYR A 122 -14.23 3.15 -3.21
N ILE A 123 -14.01 3.85 -2.10
CA ILE A 123 -12.74 3.91 -1.39
C ILE A 123 -12.87 3.06 -0.12
N ILE A 124 -11.84 2.25 0.17
CA ILE A 124 -11.82 1.31 1.28
C ILE A 124 -10.67 1.67 2.20
N PHE A 125 -10.99 2.17 3.39
CA PHE A 125 -10.01 2.46 4.42
C PHE A 125 -9.93 1.30 5.41
N ILE A 126 -8.70 0.81 5.64
CA ILE A 126 -8.41 -0.31 6.53
C ILE A 126 -7.94 0.24 7.89
N GLU A 127 -8.87 0.34 8.85
CA GLU A 127 -8.53 0.73 10.21
C GLU A 127 -7.99 -0.47 10.98
N GLN A 128 -6.66 -0.60 11.01
CA GLN A 128 -5.94 -1.73 11.57
C GLN A 128 -5.54 -1.55 13.06
N PRO A 129 -5.04 -2.61 13.72
CA PRO A 129 -4.63 -2.57 15.13
C PRO A 129 -3.24 -1.96 15.37
N ILE A 130 -2.62 -1.28 14.41
CA ILE A 130 -1.41 -0.49 14.64
C ILE A 130 -1.84 0.90 15.13
N LYS A 131 -1.78 1.16 16.43
CA LYS A 131 -2.33 2.37 17.04
C LYS A 131 -1.27 3.44 17.28
N LEU A 132 -1.65 4.68 17.00
CA LEU A 132 -0.90 5.91 17.28
C LEU A 132 -1.40 6.51 18.59
N ASN A 133 -0.70 6.27 19.69
CA ASN A 133 -1.03 6.87 20.98
C ASN A 133 -0.62 8.35 21.00
N LEU A 134 -1.56 9.23 20.65
CA LEU A 134 -1.27 10.66 20.46
C LEU A 134 -0.71 11.34 21.71
N LEU A 135 -1.20 10.99 22.91
CA LEU A 135 -0.69 11.52 24.16
C LEU A 135 0.77 11.08 24.40
N GLN A 136 1.08 9.81 24.12
CA GLN A 136 2.43 9.28 24.21
C GLN A 136 3.35 9.91 23.17
N ILE A 137 2.90 10.15 21.94
CA ILE A 137 3.67 10.83 20.91
C ILE A 137 4.03 12.26 21.36
N VAL A 138 3.05 13.02 21.85
CA VAL A 138 3.27 14.40 22.33
C VAL A 138 4.26 14.43 23.50
N THR A 139 4.06 13.58 24.50
CA THR A 139 4.95 13.51 25.68
C THR A 139 6.34 12.98 25.35
N SER A 140 6.47 12.04 24.41
CA SER A 140 7.76 11.52 23.92
C SER A 140 8.55 12.60 23.20
N LYS A 141 7.89 13.39 22.34
CA LYS A 141 8.51 14.52 21.66
C LYS A 141 9.05 15.56 22.65
N LEU A 142 8.30 15.88 23.70
CA LEU A 142 8.74 16.79 24.78
C LEU A 142 9.96 16.26 25.55
N ARG A 143 10.13 14.93 25.60
CA ARG A 143 11.26 14.25 26.25
C ARG A 143 12.43 13.96 25.30
N GLY A 144 12.38 14.43 24.05
CA GLY A 144 13.40 14.16 23.04
C GLY A 144 13.44 12.71 22.53
N LYS A 145 12.35 11.95 22.72
CA LYS A 145 12.21 10.57 22.23
C LYS A 145 11.56 10.53 20.84
N ALA A 146 11.72 9.41 20.13
CA ALA A 146 11.18 9.23 18.79
C ALA A 146 9.64 9.13 18.79
N ILE A 147 9.00 9.57 17.69
CA ILE A 147 7.55 9.39 17.46
C ILE A 147 7.18 7.90 17.49
N PHE A 148 8.10 7.06 17.03
CA PHE A 148 7.96 5.61 17.01
C PHE A 148 7.57 5.01 18.37
N ASP A 149 8.00 5.62 19.48
CA ASP A 149 7.67 5.15 20.83
C ASP A 149 6.17 5.24 21.16
N GLY A 150 5.39 5.99 20.38
CA GLY A 150 3.94 6.09 20.51
C GLY A 150 3.16 5.23 19.53
N ILE A 151 3.81 4.34 18.78
CA ILE A 151 3.18 3.40 17.83
C ILE A 151 3.21 2.00 18.43
N SER A 152 2.08 1.31 18.48
CA SER A 152 2.00 -0.04 19.03
C SER A 152 0.97 -0.92 18.32
N TRP A 153 1.30 -2.19 18.18
CA TRP A 153 0.35 -3.25 17.81
C TRP A 153 -0.56 -3.58 19.00
N GLU A 154 -1.89 -3.45 18.82
CA GLU A 154 -2.92 -3.66 19.84
C GLU A 154 -3.97 -4.69 19.35
N PRO A 155 -3.65 -5.99 19.35
CA PRO A 155 -4.47 -7.05 18.72
C PRO A 155 -5.81 -7.32 19.42
N GLN A 156 -6.06 -6.68 20.58
CA GLN A 156 -7.39 -6.69 21.19
C GLN A 156 -8.43 -5.90 20.37
N PHE A 157 -7.98 -5.06 19.43
CA PHE A 157 -8.85 -4.43 18.45
C PHE A 157 -8.91 -5.26 17.16
N ASN A 158 -10.11 -5.39 16.61
CA ASN A 158 -10.30 -5.97 15.29
C ASN A 158 -9.91 -4.99 14.18
N THR A 159 -9.62 -5.51 12.99
CA THR A 159 -9.49 -4.67 11.79
C THR A 159 -10.89 -4.29 11.30
N TYR A 160 -11.10 -3.02 10.98
CA TYR A 160 -12.37 -2.50 10.49
C TYR A 160 -12.21 -1.90 9.09
N PHE A 161 -13.05 -2.33 8.14
CA PHE A 161 -13.06 -1.81 6.78
C PHE A 161 -14.14 -0.75 6.64
N HIS A 162 -13.72 0.51 6.50
CA HIS A 162 -14.64 1.59 6.17
C HIS A 162 -14.79 1.66 4.65
N VAL A 163 -16.02 1.57 4.15
CA VAL A 163 -16.31 1.68 2.72
C VAL A 163 -17.01 3.01 2.46
N VAL A 164 -16.42 3.83 1.60
CA VAL A 164 -16.90 5.18 1.27
C VAL A 164 -17.29 5.23 -0.19
N ASN A 165 -18.49 5.72 -0.49
CA ASN A 165 -18.90 6.03 -1.86
C ASN A 165 -18.02 7.18 -2.38
N LYS A 166 -17.21 6.90 -3.39
CA LYS A 166 -16.21 7.82 -3.95
C LYS A 166 -16.83 9.05 -4.60
N HIS A 167 -18.06 8.95 -5.08
CA HIS A 167 -18.77 10.02 -5.78
C HIS A 167 -19.46 10.99 -4.82
N THR A 168 -20.05 10.47 -3.74
CA THR A 168 -20.82 11.28 -2.77
C THR A 168 -20.04 11.63 -1.51
N GLY A 169 -18.96 10.90 -1.21
CA GLY A 169 -18.22 10.99 0.06
C GLY A 169 -18.95 10.36 1.25
N GLU A 170 -20.09 9.68 1.01
CA GLU A 170 -20.87 9.02 2.05
C GLU A 170 -20.17 7.74 2.53
N VAL A 171 -19.98 7.62 3.84
CA VAL A 171 -19.55 6.37 4.47
C VAL A 171 -20.73 5.42 4.50
N LEU A 172 -20.59 4.25 3.88
CA LEU A 172 -21.63 3.24 3.92
C LEU A 172 -21.86 2.74 5.36
N PRO A 173 -23.10 2.43 5.75
CA PRO A 173 -23.44 2.06 7.12
C PRO A 173 -23.02 0.63 7.50
N GLY A 174 -22.53 -0.16 6.55
CA GLY A 174 -22.12 -1.54 6.78
C GLY A 174 -20.95 -1.63 7.78
N GLN A 175 -20.98 -2.67 8.60
CA GLN A 175 -20.00 -2.88 9.68
C GLN A 175 -19.07 -4.06 9.34
N TRP A 176 -18.12 -3.86 8.42
CA TRP A 176 -17.22 -4.93 7.96
C TRP A 176 -15.98 -5.06 8.85
N TYR A 177 -15.87 -6.19 9.56
CA TYR A 177 -14.77 -6.49 10.47
C TYR A 177 -13.97 -7.71 10.02
N SER A 178 -12.70 -7.76 10.36
CA SER A 178 -11.87 -8.96 10.32
C SER A 178 -11.16 -9.16 11.66
N LYS A 179 -10.69 -10.38 11.91
CA LYS A 179 -9.63 -10.61 12.90
C LYS A 179 -8.45 -9.65 12.66
N PRO A 180 -7.71 -9.27 13.72
CA PRO A 180 -6.57 -8.37 13.59
C PRO A 180 -5.55 -8.89 12.58
N PHE A 181 -5.08 -7.99 11.72
CA PHE A 181 -3.91 -8.15 10.85
C PHE A 181 -3.30 -6.77 10.60
N ALA A 182 -2.05 -6.73 10.13
CA ALA A 182 -1.42 -5.51 9.62
C ALA A 182 -1.27 -5.57 8.10
N SER A 183 -1.33 -4.42 7.43
CA SER A 183 -1.06 -4.29 6.00
C SER A 183 -0.44 -2.93 5.73
N PHE A 184 0.59 -2.93 4.90
CA PHE A 184 1.20 -1.71 4.38
C PHE A 184 0.66 -1.41 2.98
N HIS A 185 0.69 -2.41 2.09
CA HIS A 185 0.33 -2.22 0.71
C HIS A 185 -0.94 -2.97 0.32
N GLN A 186 -1.82 -2.24 -0.37
CA GLN A 186 -2.94 -2.78 -1.10
C GLN A 186 -2.46 -3.27 -2.47
N ILE A 187 -3.00 -4.40 -2.93
CA ILE A 187 -2.69 -4.99 -4.24
C ILE A 187 -3.65 -4.43 -5.28
N ASN A 188 -4.96 -4.67 -5.09
CA ASN A 188 -6.01 -4.09 -5.92
C ASN A 188 -7.36 -4.16 -5.17
N ALA A 189 -8.36 -3.41 -5.62
CA ALA A 189 -9.74 -3.52 -5.17
C ALA A 189 -10.67 -3.38 -6.37
N PHE A 190 -11.77 -4.12 -6.41
CA PHE A 190 -12.74 -4.05 -7.50
C PHE A 190 -14.14 -4.45 -7.06
N GLU A 191 -15.14 -4.16 -7.88
CA GLU A 191 -16.53 -4.48 -7.60
C GLU A 191 -16.99 -5.69 -8.41
N ASP A 192 -17.72 -6.61 -7.78
CA ASP A 192 -18.35 -7.74 -8.46
C ASP A 192 -19.61 -8.20 -7.68
N HIS A 193 -20.73 -8.40 -8.38
CA HIS A 193 -22.02 -8.85 -7.83
C HIS A 193 -22.45 -8.16 -6.50
N GLY A 194 -22.35 -6.84 -6.42
CA GLY A 194 -22.76 -6.07 -5.23
C GLY A 194 -21.81 -6.21 -4.03
N CYS A 195 -20.59 -6.68 -4.27
CA CYS A 195 -19.52 -6.74 -3.30
C CYS A 195 -18.32 -5.92 -3.77
N VAL A 196 -17.51 -5.43 -2.82
CA VAL A 196 -16.14 -5.03 -3.09
C VAL A 196 -15.21 -6.20 -2.75
N VAL A 197 -14.35 -6.57 -3.69
CA VAL A 197 -13.24 -7.51 -3.50
C VAL A 197 -11.99 -6.69 -3.22
N LEU A 198 -11.29 -6.99 -2.13
CA LEU A 198 -10.11 -6.25 -1.66
C LEU A 198 -8.94 -7.21 -1.47
N ASP A 199 -7.86 -6.97 -2.21
CA ASP A 199 -6.63 -7.76 -2.12
C ASP A 199 -5.52 -6.95 -1.46
N LEU A 200 -4.88 -7.52 -0.44
CA LEU A 200 -3.90 -6.85 0.42
C LEU A 200 -2.69 -7.74 0.68
N CYS A 201 -1.51 -7.14 0.88
CA CYS A 201 -0.38 -7.80 1.52
C CYS A 201 -0.58 -7.74 3.05
N CYS A 202 -0.81 -8.88 3.70
CA CYS A 202 -1.21 -8.94 5.11
C CYS A 202 -0.21 -9.70 5.98
N GLN A 203 0.08 -9.14 7.14
CA GLN A 203 0.84 -9.73 8.24
C GLN A 203 -0.10 -10.08 9.39
N ASP A 204 0.16 -11.18 10.09
CA ASP A 204 -0.68 -11.62 11.22
C ASP A 204 -0.49 -10.76 12.47
N ASP A 205 0.60 -10.00 12.54
CA ASP A 205 0.80 -8.94 13.52
C ASP A 205 1.40 -7.67 12.89
N GLY A 206 1.40 -6.58 13.65
CA GLY A 206 1.96 -5.28 13.26
C GLY A 206 3.27 -4.92 13.96
N THR A 207 4.01 -5.92 14.45
CA THR A 207 5.27 -5.70 15.18
C THR A 207 6.45 -5.37 14.26
N THR A 208 6.33 -5.72 12.97
CA THR A 208 7.32 -5.53 11.91
C THR A 208 7.88 -4.12 11.83
N LEU A 209 7.08 -3.08 12.13
CA LEU A 209 7.54 -1.69 12.19
C LEU A 209 8.74 -1.49 13.15
N ALA A 210 8.78 -2.23 14.26
CA ALA A 210 9.87 -2.16 15.22
C ALA A 210 11.14 -2.87 14.75
N THR A 211 10.99 -3.79 13.80
CA THR A 211 12.09 -4.57 13.25
C THR A 211 12.94 -3.76 12.27
N TYR A 212 12.34 -2.88 11.47
CA TYR A 212 13.02 -2.06 10.45
C TYR A 212 13.89 -0.91 11.00
N LYS A 213 14.40 -1.01 12.23
CA LYS A 213 15.41 -0.09 12.77
C LYS A 213 16.76 -0.38 12.12
N LEU A 214 17.52 0.67 11.79
CA LEU A 214 18.87 0.54 11.23
C LEU A 214 19.79 -0.36 12.07
N GLN A 215 19.63 -0.37 13.39
CA GLN A 215 20.40 -1.25 14.29
C GLN A 215 20.15 -2.74 14.06
N ASN A 216 18.93 -3.09 13.66
CA ASN A 216 18.53 -4.45 13.32
C ASN A 216 18.97 -4.80 11.89
N LEU A 217 18.77 -3.88 10.94
CA LEU A 217 19.16 -4.05 9.54
C LEU A 217 20.69 -4.18 9.34
N ARG A 218 21.50 -3.67 10.27
CA ARG A 218 22.97 -3.78 10.24
C ARG A 218 23.51 -5.04 10.92
N ARG A 219 22.66 -5.91 11.47
CA ARG A 219 23.12 -7.19 12.03
C ARG A 219 23.49 -8.16 10.92
N SER A 220 24.29 -9.17 11.25
CA SER A 220 24.72 -10.23 10.34
C SER A 220 24.78 -11.58 11.04
N GLY A 221 24.79 -12.66 10.25
CA GLY A 221 24.81 -14.04 10.75
C GLY A 221 23.62 -14.36 11.65
N GLU A 222 23.85 -15.18 12.67
CA GLU A 222 22.80 -15.68 13.59
C GLU A 222 21.96 -14.56 14.23
N ALA A 223 22.54 -13.38 14.48
CA ALA A 223 21.82 -12.26 15.09
C ALA A 223 20.82 -11.60 14.14
N LEU A 224 21.04 -11.70 12.82
CA LEU A 224 20.09 -11.29 11.79
C LEU A 224 19.04 -12.37 11.58
N ASP A 225 19.43 -13.65 11.58
CA ASP A 225 18.51 -14.79 11.43
C ASP A 225 17.47 -14.79 12.55
N GLN A 226 17.89 -14.58 13.80
CA GLN A 226 16.97 -14.44 14.94
C GLN A 226 15.96 -13.30 14.77
N ILE A 227 16.35 -12.19 14.12
CA ILE A 227 15.42 -11.09 13.84
C ILE A 227 14.46 -11.52 12.74
N TYR A 228 14.97 -12.10 11.66
CA TYR A 228 14.17 -12.55 10.53
C TYR A 228 13.14 -13.63 10.95
N ASP A 229 13.53 -14.58 11.79
CA ASP A 229 12.62 -15.61 12.29
C ASP A 229 11.55 -15.07 13.25
N SER A 230 11.76 -13.86 13.80
CA SER A 230 10.80 -13.22 14.71
C SER A 230 9.75 -12.35 14.01
N ILE A 231 9.91 -12.05 12.71
CA ILE A 231 8.97 -11.17 12.00
C ILE A 231 7.77 -11.94 11.44
N SER A 232 6.60 -11.31 11.53
CA SER A 232 5.45 -11.73 10.74
C SER A 232 5.69 -11.44 9.26
N ARG A 233 5.56 -12.47 8.43
CA ARG A 233 5.63 -12.35 6.98
C ARG A 233 4.33 -11.78 6.43
N ALA A 234 4.44 -11.05 5.32
CA ALA A 234 3.28 -10.54 4.60
C ALA A 234 2.86 -11.54 3.53
N PHE A 235 1.57 -11.83 3.43
CA PHE A 235 1.03 -12.72 2.42
C PHE A 235 -0.16 -12.08 1.70
N PRO A 236 -0.34 -12.33 0.39
CA PRO A 236 -1.45 -11.77 -0.36
C PRO A 236 -2.78 -12.44 0.04
N ARG A 237 -3.71 -11.63 0.56
CA ARG A 237 -5.02 -12.06 1.08
C ARG A 237 -6.15 -11.28 0.42
N ARG A 238 -7.21 -11.99 0.07
CA ARG A 238 -8.45 -11.47 -0.50
C ARG A 238 -9.56 -11.42 0.52
N PHE A 239 -10.20 -10.27 0.65
CA PHE A 239 -11.43 -10.07 1.41
C PHE A 239 -12.59 -9.73 0.48
N VAL A 240 -13.81 -10.09 0.87
CA VAL A 240 -15.04 -9.73 0.15
C VAL A 240 -15.95 -8.98 1.10
N LEU A 241 -16.37 -7.78 0.68
CA LEU A 241 -17.21 -6.85 1.45
C LEU A 241 -18.57 -6.69 0.75
N PRO A 242 -19.62 -7.40 1.19
CA PRO A 242 -20.97 -7.23 0.62
C PRO A 242 -21.50 -5.84 0.92
N LEU A 243 -21.92 -5.09 -0.11
CA LEU A 243 -22.28 -3.67 0.02
C LEU A 243 -23.69 -3.44 0.59
N HIS A 244 -24.60 -4.38 0.35
CA HIS A 244 -26.01 -4.28 0.74
C HIS A 244 -26.31 -5.11 1.98
N VAL A 245 -25.87 -4.63 3.15
CA VAL A 245 -26.18 -5.23 4.45
C VAL A 245 -27.14 -4.33 5.23
N ASN A 246 -28.28 -4.90 5.63
CA ASN A 246 -29.35 -4.20 6.36
C ASN A 246 -29.93 -5.10 7.46
N SER A 247 -31.02 -4.67 8.11
CA SER A 247 -31.71 -5.43 9.16
C SER A 247 -32.17 -6.81 8.71
N ASP A 248 -32.62 -6.93 7.45
CA ASP A 248 -33.23 -8.13 6.88
C ASP A 248 -32.18 -9.13 6.36
N THR A 249 -30.91 -8.70 6.24
CA THR A 249 -29.80 -9.58 5.88
C THR A 249 -29.67 -10.73 6.88
N PRO A 250 -29.65 -12.01 6.42
CA PRO A 250 -29.61 -13.17 7.30
C PRO A 250 -28.36 -13.21 8.20
N VAL A 251 -28.56 -13.54 9.47
CA VAL A 251 -27.49 -13.78 10.45
C VAL A 251 -26.93 -15.20 10.28
N GLY A 252 -25.62 -15.36 10.43
CA GLY A 252 -24.93 -16.65 10.41
C GLY A 252 -24.80 -17.32 9.05
N LYS A 253 -25.28 -16.68 7.97
CA LYS A 253 -25.07 -17.13 6.59
C LYS A 253 -23.90 -16.41 5.95
N ASP A 254 -23.21 -17.10 5.05
CA ASP A 254 -22.23 -16.47 4.19
C ASP A 254 -22.94 -15.57 3.18
N LEU A 255 -22.50 -14.32 3.11
CA LEU A 255 -23.03 -13.28 2.27
C LEU A 255 -22.21 -13.10 0.99
N ASN A 256 -21.08 -13.80 0.85
CA ASN A 256 -20.30 -13.77 -0.39
C ASN A 256 -21.00 -14.58 -1.51
N PRO A 257 -21.43 -13.96 -2.62
CA PRO A 257 -22.05 -14.65 -3.74
C PRO A 257 -21.03 -15.15 -4.79
N LEU A 258 -19.74 -14.82 -4.65
CA LEU A 258 -18.75 -14.97 -5.70
C LEU A 258 -18.18 -16.40 -5.71
N PRO A 259 -18.38 -17.19 -6.80
CA PRO A 259 -18.02 -18.61 -6.81
C PRO A 259 -16.51 -18.86 -6.97
N TYR A 260 -15.73 -17.84 -7.35
CA TYR A 260 -14.30 -17.96 -7.65
C TYR A 260 -13.39 -17.65 -6.47
N THR A 261 -13.96 -17.35 -5.29
CA THR A 261 -13.18 -17.01 -4.10
C THR A 261 -13.71 -17.74 -2.88
N LEU A 262 -12.79 -18.18 -2.03
CA LEU A 262 -13.07 -18.83 -0.75
C LEU A 262 -13.23 -17.83 0.41
N ALA A 263 -13.08 -16.53 0.15
CA ALA A 263 -13.31 -15.50 1.16
C ALA A 263 -14.76 -15.56 1.63
N ARG A 264 -15.00 -15.20 2.88
CA ARG A 264 -16.33 -15.33 3.51
C ARG A 264 -16.72 -14.03 4.18
N ALA A 265 -18.01 -13.73 4.20
CA ALA A 265 -18.54 -12.58 4.92
C ALA A 265 -19.80 -13.00 5.68
N VAL A 266 -19.73 -13.08 7.01
CA VAL A 266 -20.84 -13.60 7.83
C VAL A 266 -21.33 -12.51 8.78
N LYS A 267 -22.61 -12.14 8.66
CA LYS A 267 -23.25 -11.21 9.59
C LYS A 267 -23.56 -11.90 10.93
N ASP A 268 -23.17 -11.30 12.04
CA ASP A 268 -23.50 -11.74 13.39
C ASP A 268 -24.80 -11.11 13.92
N ALA A 269 -25.22 -11.51 15.12
CA ALA A 269 -26.44 -11.01 15.76
C ALA A 269 -26.37 -9.52 16.13
N ASP A 270 -25.16 -8.97 16.31
CA ASP A 270 -24.93 -7.56 16.63
C ASP A 270 -24.89 -6.69 15.35
N GLY A 271 -25.05 -7.29 14.17
CA GLY A 271 -25.07 -6.62 12.88
C GLY A 271 -23.71 -6.46 12.21
N LYS A 272 -22.63 -6.92 12.85
CA LYS A 272 -21.27 -6.88 12.28
C LYS A 272 -21.11 -7.95 11.22
N VAL A 273 -20.42 -7.62 10.15
CA VAL A 273 -20.09 -8.53 9.05
C VAL A 273 -18.65 -8.98 9.20
N TRP A 274 -18.45 -10.22 9.64
CA TRP A 274 -17.13 -10.82 9.80
C TRP A 274 -16.60 -11.34 8.48
N CYS A 275 -15.62 -10.63 7.94
CA CYS A 275 -14.91 -10.92 6.71
C CYS A 275 -13.71 -11.81 7.03
N THR A 276 -13.71 -13.04 6.49
CA THR A 276 -12.60 -13.98 6.54
C THR A 276 -11.94 -14.03 5.18
N HIS A 277 -10.62 -13.92 5.14
CA HIS A 277 -9.90 -13.86 3.88
C HIS A 277 -9.75 -15.22 3.19
N GLU A 278 -9.47 -15.16 1.90
CA GLU A 278 -8.82 -16.23 1.13
C GLU A 278 -7.34 -15.88 0.90
N ASN A 279 -6.46 -16.86 0.99
CA ASN A 279 -5.07 -16.72 0.54
C ASN A 279 -4.99 -16.81 -1.00
N LEU A 280 -4.26 -15.87 -1.61
CA LEU A 280 -4.07 -15.76 -3.07
C LEU A 280 -2.79 -16.45 -3.57
N TYR A 281 -2.31 -17.44 -2.82
CA TYR A 281 -1.08 -18.17 -3.09
C TYR A 281 -1.27 -19.66 -2.80
N SER A 282 -0.43 -20.51 -3.41
CA SER A 282 -0.33 -21.94 -3.10
C SER A 282 0.67 -22.20 -1.96
N ASP A 283 0.58 -23.34 -1.27
CA ASP A 283 1.42 -23.69 -0.11
C ASP A 283 2.94 -23.50 -0.33
N ASP A 284 3.42 -23.76 -1.55
CA ASP A 284 4.81 -23.57 -1.96
C ASP A 284 5.32 -22.11 -1.88
N PHE A 285 4.44 -21.13 -1.69
CA PHE A 285 4.77 -19.71 -1.66
C PHE A 285 5.54 -19.31 -0.39
N GLU A 286 5.34 -20.02 0.72
CA GLU A 286 6.01 -19.72 2.00
C GLU A 286 7.54 -19.78 1.89
N LYS A 287 8.07 -20.58 0.96
CA LYS A 287 9.51 -20.69 0.70
C LYS A 287 10.14 -19.41 0.19
N PHE A 288 9.34 -18.42 -0.25
CA PHE A 288 9.79 -17.09 -0.69
C PHE A 288 9.61 -16.00 0.37
N GLY A 289 9.27 -16.37 1.60
CA GLY A 289 9.26 -15.39 2.71
C GLY A 289 8.08 -14.44 2.71
N GLY A 290 7.03 -14.73 1.94
CA GLY A 290 5.89 -13.85 1.74
C GLY A 290 6.06 -12.94 0.52
N LEU A 291 5.22 -11.91 0.42
CA LEU A 291 5.26 -10.94 -0.66
C LEU A 291 4.84 -9.55 -0.17
N GLU A 292 5.64 -8.55 -0.59
CA GLU A 292 5.39 -7.13 -0.39
C GLU A 292 5.74 -6.35 -1.66
N PHE A 293 5.52 -5.02 -1.64
CA PHE A 293 5.70 -4.14 -2.80
C PHE A 293 4.88 -4.60 -4.01
N PRO A 294 3.55 -4.79 -3.84
CA PRO A 294 2.71 -5.29 -4.91
C PRO A 294 2.53 -4.26 -6.02
N GLN A 295 2.59 -4.73 -7.26
CA GLN A 295 2.34 -3.96 -8.47
C GLN A 295 1.40 -4.73 -9.40
N ILE A 296 0.61 -4.01 -10.18
CA ILE A 296 -0.30 -4.57 -11.18
C ILE A 296 -0.15 -3.80 -12.50
N ASN A 297 -0.84 -4.21 -13.55
CA ASN A 297 -1.08 -3.34 -14.71
C ASN A 297 -2.04 -2.21 -14.30
N TYR A 298 -1.53 -1.23 -13.55
CA TYR A 298 -2.33 -0.25 -12.82
C TYR A 298 -3.23 0.58 -13.75
N SER A 299 -2.67 1.06 -14.86
CA SER A 299 -3.40 1.90 -15.83
C SER A 299 -4.63 1.23 -16.42
N ARG A 300 -4.64 -0.11 -16.47
CA ARG A 300 -5.74 -0.91 -17.02
C ARG A 300 -6.64 -1.54 -15.95
N CYS A 301 -6.03 -2.02 -14.87
CA CYS A 301 -6.65 -2.96 -13.95
C CYS A 301 -6.95 -2.36 -12.56
N ASN A 302 -6.37 -1.21 -12.20
CA ASN A 302 -6.70 -0.58 -10.93
C ASN A 302 -8.20 -0.30 -10.83
N GLY A 303 -8.80 -0.69 -9.71
CA GLY A 303 -10.22 -0.52 -9.48
C GLY A 303 -11.13 -1.55 -10.18
N ARG A 304 -10.55 -2.47 -10.96
CA ARG A 304 -11.25 -3.41 -11.85
C ARG A 304 -10.79 -4.84 -11.63
N LYS A 305 -11.63 -5.79 -12.05
CA LYS A 305 -11.29 -7.22 -11.99
C LYS A 305 -10.03 -7.47 -12.83
N TYR A 306 -9.10 -8.22 -12.25
CA TYR A 306 -7.75 -8.45 -12.76
C TYR A 306 -7.33 -9.89 -12.47
N ARG A 307 -6.16 -10.33 -12.97
CA ARG A 307 -5.66 -11.69 -12.79
C ARG A 307 -4.23 -11.78 -12.28
N TYR A 308 -3.39 -10.79 -12.55
CA TYR A 308 -1.96 -10.85 -12.24
C TYR A 308 -1.53 -9.67 -11.38
N PHE A 309 -0.71 -9.98 -10.38
CA PHE A 309 0.10 -8.99 -9.69
C PHE A 309 1.54 -9.48 -9.56
N TYR A 310 2.42 -8.54 -9.29
CA TYR A 310 3.86 -8.72 -9.14
C TYR A 310 4.28 -8.20 -7.77
N GLY A 311 5.35 -8.71 -7.19
CA GLY A 311 5.89 -8.19 -5.94
C GLY A 311 7.28 -8.74 -5.64
N CYS A 312 7.86 -8.32 -4.51
CA CYS A 312 9.12 -8.85 -4.02
C CYS A 312 8.87 -9.99 -3.03
N GLY A 313 9.65 -11.07 -3.12
CA GLY A 313 9.77 -12.07 -2.07
C GLY A 313 10.72 -11.62 -0.97
N PHE A 314 10.45 -12.01 0.28
CA PHE A 314 11.12 -11.55 1.49
C PHE A 314 11.70 -12.71 2.31
N ARG A 315 12.59 -13.53 1.71
CA ARG A 315 13.35 -14.52 2.51
C ARG A 315 14.41 -13.87 3.39
N HIS A 316 14.58 -12.56 3.26
CA HIS A 316 15.42 -11.70 4.07
C HIS A 316 14.60 -10.49 4.56
N LEU A 317 15.21 -9.61 5.37
CA LEU A 317 14.60 -8.33 5.75
C LEU A 317 14.45 -7.34 4.59
N VAL A 318 15.04 -7.63 3.43
CA VAL A 318 14.88 -6.89 2.18
C VAL A 318 14.42 -7.85 1.09
N GLY A 319 13.86 -7.30 0.00
CA GLY A 319 13.44 -8.09 -1.14
C GLY A 319 14.63 -8.81 -1.78
N ASP A 320 14.49 -10.10 -2.04
CA ASP A 320 15.57 -10.96 -2.57
C ASP A 320 15.17 -11.76 -3.81
N SER A 321 13.93 -11.59 -4.24
CA SER A 321 13.36 -12.25 -5.40
C SER A 321 12.20 -11.41 -5.93
N LEU A 322 11.88 -11.58 -7.21
CA LEU A 322 10.67 -11.04 -7.80
C LEU A 322 9.69 -12.18 -8.00
N VAL A 323 8.40 -11.90 -7.83
CA VAL A 323 7.34 -12.90 -7.93
C VAL A 323 6.19 -12.35 -8.78
N LYS A 324 5.73 -13.13 -9.75
CA LYS A 324 4.46 -12.93 -10.44
C LYS A 324 3.45 -13.93 -9.91
N VAL A 325 2.26 -13.48 -9.55
CA VAL A 325 1.16 -14.33 -9.05
C VAL A 325 -0.03 -14.29 -10.00
N ASP A 326 -0.57 -15.46 -10.33
CA ASP A 326 -1.86 -15.64 -10.99
C ASP A 326 -2.92 -15.91 -9.91
N ILE A 327 -3.83 -14.97 -9.68
CA ILE A 327 -4.81 -15.10 -8.59
C ILE A 327 -5.92 -16.11 -8.85
N GLU A 328 -6.15 -16.52 -10.10
CA GLU A 328 -7.17 -17.51 -10.44
C GLU A 328 -6.66 -18.92 -10.15
N THR A 329 -5.41 -19.19 -10.55
CA THR A 329 -4.80 -20.52 -10.37
C THR A 329 -3.98 -20.64 -9.09
N LYS A 330 -3.66 -19.51 -8.45
CA LYS A 330 -2.73 -19.38 -7.30
C LYS A 330 -1.30 -19.84 -7.58
N ASN A 331 -0.99 -20.11 -8.84
CA ASN A 331 0.36 -20.39 -9.30
C ASN A 331 1.16 -19.09 -9.37
N PHE A 332 2.47 -19.24 -9.29
CA PHE A 332 3.38 -18.10 -9.34
C PHE A 332 4.64 -18.44 -10.14
N LYS A 333 5.33 -17.40 -10.61
CA LYS A 333 6.65 -17.47 -11.24
C LYS A 333 7.62 -16.61 -10.45
N VAL A 334 8.89 -17.03 -10.38
CA VAL A 334 9.91 -16.36 -9.58
C VAL A 334 11.14 -16.09 -10.43
N TRP A 335 11.70 -14.91 -10.27
CA TRP A 335 13.04 -14.57 -10.68
C TRP A 335 13.88 -14.33 -9.43
N GLN A 336 15.07 -14.93 -9.40
CA GLN A 336 15.99 -14.85 -8.28
C GLN A 336 17.41 -15.09 -8.81
N GLU A 337 18.38 -14.35 -8.28
CA GLU A 337 19.80 -14.56 -8.51
C GLU A 337 20.51 -14.43 -7.15
N ASP A 338 21.44 -15.33 -6.83
CA ASP A 338 22.10 -15.32 -5.52
C ASP A 338 22.96 -14.06 -5.35
N GLY A 339 22.85 -13.41 -4.18
CA GLY A 339 23.55 -12.15 -3.90
C GLY A 339 22.91 -10.91 -4.52
N CYS A 340 21.75 -11.07 -5.18
CA CYS A 340 21.02 -9.97 -5.82
C CYS A 340 19.73 -9.63 -5.05
N TYR A 341 19.49 -8.33 -4.85
CA TYR A 341 18.37 -7.80 -4.07
C TYR A 341 17.57 -6.82 -4.93
N PRO A 342 16.46 -7.29 -5.55
CA PRO A 342 15.65 -6.46 -6.45
C PRO A 342 14.78 -5.46 -5.68
N SER A 343 14.58 -4.28 -6.27
CA SER A 343 13.55 -3.31 -5.87
C SER A 343 12.15 -3.73 -6.32
N GLU A 344 11.14 -2.96 -5.95
CA GLU A 344 9.75 -3.09 -6.43
C GLU A 344 9.66 -3.36 -7.96
N PRO A 345 8.89 -4.36 -8.40
CA PRO A 345 8.72 -4.72 -9.81
C PRO A 345 7.70 -3.82 -10.53
N VAL A 346 8.17 -2.73 -11.13
CA VAL A 346 7.31 -1.78 -11.86
C VAL A 346 6.86 -2.40 -13.19
N PHE A 347 5.54 -2.55 -13.37
CA PHE A 347 4.97 -3.05 -14.64
C PHE A 347 4.86 -1.95 -15.68
N VAL A 348 5.29 -2.24 -16.91
CA VAL A 348 5.17 -1.35 -18.07
C VAL A 348 4.44 -2.08 -19.20
N PRO A 349 3.23 -1.65 -19.59
CA PRO A 349 2.47 -2.31 -20.65
C PRO A 349 3.12 -2.11 -22.02
N VAL A 350 3.00 -3.12 -22.88
CA VAL A 350 3.20 -2.90 -24.33
C VAL A 350 2.06 -1.97 -24.82
N PRO A 351 2.35 -0.94 -25.64
CA PRO A 351 1.30 -0.07 -26.18
C PRO A 351 0.23 -0.88 -26.92
N ASN A 352 -1.05 -0.60 -26.62
CA ASN A 352 -2.22 -1.28 -27.21
C ASN A 352 -2.32 -2.79 -26.92
N ALA A 353 -1.65 -3.27 -25.87
CA ALA A 353 -1.74 -4.67 -25.46
C ALA A 353 -3.17 -5.10 -25.06
N MET A 354 -3.60 -6.26 -25.57
CA MET A 354 -4.90 -6.85 -25.23
C MET A 354 -4.82 -7.80 -24.02
N ALA A 355 -3.69 -8.48 -23.79
CA ALA A 355 -3.48 -9.29 -22.59
C ALA A 355 -3.09 -8.41 -21.40
N GLU A 356 -3.49 -8.80 -20.19
CA GLU A 356 -3.22 -8.05 -18.95
C GLU A 356 -1.73 -7.96 -18.63
N ASP A 357 -1.01 -9.05 -18.85
CA ASP A 357 0.42 -9.24 -18.56
C ASP A 357 1.32 -9.08 -19.79
N SER A 358 0.81 -8.50 -20.88
CA SER A 358 1.62 -8.15 -22.04
C SER A 358 2.34 -6.83 -21.80
N GLY A 359 3.59 -6.96 -21.37
CA GLY A 359 4.41 -5.87 -20.86
C GLY A 359 5.77 -6.37 -20.39
N VAL A 360 6.50 -5.49 -19.73
CA VAL A 360 7.75 -5.83 -19.04
C VAL A 360 7.67 -5.44 -17.57
N ILE A 361 8.50 -6.08 -16.76
CA ILE A 361 8.77 -5.69 -15.38
C ILE A 361 10.15 -5.06 -15.33
N LEU A 362 10.23 -3.88 -14.70
CA LEU A 362 11.46 -3.18 -14.40
C LEU A 362 11.75 -3.26 -12.91
N SER A 363 12.97 -3.61 -12.54
CA SER A 363 13.42 -3.61 -11.15
C SER A 363 14.91 -3.26 -11.08
N VAL A 364 15.27 -2.38 -10.14
CA VAL A 364 16.68 -2.08 -9.86
C VAL A 364 17.21 -3.14 -8.91
N VAL A 365 18.24 -3.84 -9.32
CA VAL A 365 18.88 -4.90 -8.55
C VAL A 365 20.20 -4.39 -7.99
N VAL A 366 20.36 -4.52 -6.67
CA VAL A 366 21.59 -4.17 -5.97
C VAL A 366 22.26 -5.42 -5.42
N SER A 367 23.58 -5.37 -5.25
CA SER A 367 24.35 -6.42 -4.59
C SER A 367 25.23 -5.80 -3.48
N PRO A 368 25.31 -6.43 -2.30
CA PRO A 368 26.25 -6.04 -1.26
C PRO A 368 27.69 -6.50 -1.56
N THR A 369 27.90 -7.33 -2.58
CA THR A 369 29.21 -7.84 -2.96
C THR A 369 30.05 -6.74 -3.60
N GLU A 370 31.26 -6.53 -3.05
CA GLU A 370 32.21 -5.56 -3.63
C GLU A 370 32.48 -5.87 -5.11
N ASN A 371 32.51 -4.83 -5.94
CA ASN A 371 32.72 -4.89 -7.39
C ASN A 371 31.59 -5.53 -8.22
N GLN A 372 30.46 -5.89 -7.62
CA GLN A 372 29.27 -6.21 -8.40
C GLN A 372 28.48 -4.92 -8.68
N SER A 373 28.24 -4.65 -9.97
CA SER A 373 27.48 -3.48 -10.41
C SER A 373 26.00 -3.63 -10.05
N ALA A 374 25.36 -2.55 -9.63
CA ALA A 374 23.90 -2.49 -9.63
C ALA A 374 23.40 -2.51 -11.09
N PHE A 375 22.19 -3.00 -11.33
CA PHE A 375 21.64 -3.05 -12.67
C PHE A 375 20.13 -2.86 -12.71
N LEU A 376 19.62 -2.29 -13.80
CA LEU A 376 18.20 -2.34 -14.12
C LEU A 376 17.90 -3.66 -14.81
N LEU A 377 17.10 -4.51 -14.18
CA LEU A 377 16.59 -5.76 -14.73
C LEU A 377 15.33 -5.51 -15.56
N VAL A 378 15.22 -6.19 -16.70
CA VAL A 378 14.01 -6.21 -17.53
C VAL A 378 13.53 -7.65 -17.67
N LEU A 379 12.36 -7.95 -17.13
CA LEU A 379 11.69 -9.24 -17.31
C LEU A 379 10.51 -9.11 -18.28
N ASP A 380 10.29 -10.13 -19.09
CA ASP A 380 9.04 -10.31 -19.81
C ASP A 380 7.92 -10.59 -18.80
N ALA A 381 6.87 -9.77 -18.77
CA ALA A 381 5.86 -9.86 -17.70
C ALA A 381 4.98 -11.12 -17.84
N GLU A 382 4.86 -11.72 -19.02
CA GLU A 382 4.09 -12.95 -19.24
C GLU A 382 4.86 -14.18 -18.73
N THR A 383 6.04 -14.41 -19.29
CA THR A 383 6.90 -15.58 -19.07
C THR A 383 7.73 -15.46 -17.80
N PHE A 384 7.96 -14.24 -17.31
CA PHE A 384 8.82 -13.88 -16.19
C PHE A 384 10.30 -14.26 -16.39
N ARG A 385 10.72 -14.34 -17.66
CA ARG A 385 12.10 -14.56 -18.07
C ARG A 385 12.81 -13.24 -18.29
N GLU A 386 14.10 -13.22 -17.99
CA GLU A 386 14.93 -12.05 -18.26
C GLU A 386 15.07 -11.79 -19.76
N LEU A 387 14.77 -10.54 -20.16
CA LEU A 387 14.98 -10.03 -21.51
C LEU A 387 16.34 -9.35 -21.65
N GLY A 388 16.84 -8.77 -20.55
CA GLY A 388 18.15 -8.16 -20.47
C GLY A 388 18.30 -7.32 -19.20
N ARG A 389 19.49 -6.73 -19.05
CA ARG A 389 19.82 -5.83 -17.93
C ARG A 389 20.72 -4.69 -18.39
N ALA A 390 20.64 -3.56 -17.69
CA ALA A 390 21.53 -2.41 -17.89
C ALA A 390 22.35 -2.16 -16.62
N GLU A 391 23.66 -2.41 -16.68
CA GLU A 391 24.57 -2.29 -15.54
C GLU A 391 25.04 -0.85 -15.33
N VAL A 392 25.17 -0.46 -14.06
CA VAL A 392 25.72 0.82 -13.64
C VAL A 392 26.86 0.60 -12.65
N ALA A 393 28.02 1.17 -12.96
CA ALA A 393 29.24 1.05 -12.16
C ALA A 393 29.24 1.98 -10.93
N VAL A 394 28.12 2.03 -10.21
CA VAL A 394 27.94 2.80 -8.98
C VAL A 394 27.27 1.96 -7.91
N GLN A 395 27.67 2.18 -6.66
CA GLN A 395 26.98 1.62 -5.51
C GLN A 395 25.64 2.33 -5.34
N MET A 396 24.55 1.57 -5.31
CA MET A 396 23.20 2.09 -5.10
C MET A 396 22.62 1.55 -3.79
N PRO A 397 22.01 2.39 -2.94
CA PRO A 397 21.27 1.91 -1.78
C PRO A 397 19.98 1.22 -2.20
N TYR A 398 19.48 0.33 -1.34
CA TYR A 398 18.16 -0.28 -1.51
C TYR A 398 17.07 0.80 -1.37
N GLY A 399 16.15 0.85 -2.35
CA GLY A 399 15.03 1.79 -2.39
C GLY A 399 13.68 1.17 -1.99
N PHE A 400 12.61 1.98 -2.00
CA PHE A 400 11.25 1.52 -1.68
C PHE A 400 10.40 1.44 -2.95
N HIS A 401 9.94 2.59 -3.46
CA HIS A 401 9.02 2.67 -4.59
C HIS A 401 9.59 3.44 -5.78
N GLY A 402 9.06 3.16 -6.96
CA GLY A 402 9.41 3.84 -8.19
C GLY A 402 8.22 4.00 -9.13
N ILE A 403 8.40 4.82 -10.16
CA ILE A 403 7.41 5.02 -11.22
C ILE A 403 8.10 4.95 -12.58
N PHE A 404 7.39 4.42 -13.58
CA PHE A 404 7.77 4.55 -14.98
C PHE A 404 6.99 5.71 -15.60
N THR A 405 7.71 6.64 -16.24
CA THR A 405 7.12 7.73 -17.04
C THR A 405 7.42 7.48 -18.51
N SER A 406 6.39 7.58 -19.35
CA SER A 406 6.47 7.40 -20.82
C SER A 406 6.62 8.70 -21.58
#